data_AF-A0A7J3EFQ0-F1
#
_entry.id   AF-A0A7J3EFQ0-F1
#
_cell.length_a   1.000
_cell.length_b   1.000
_cell.length_c   1.000
_cell.angle_alpha   90.00
_cell.angle_beta   90.00
_cell.angle_gamma   90.00
#
_symmetry.space_group_name_H-M   'P 1'
#
loop_
_entity.id
_entity.type
_entity.pdbx_description
1 polymer ?
#
loop_
_entity_poly.entity_id
_entity_poly.type
_entity_poly.pdbx_seq_one_letter_code
_entity_poly.pdbx_strand_id
1 'polypeptide(L)' 'MVVLNREHVEIVVGALLLIVSFLISLFMVIDVLEPSFSLSFFAFSASFVGLLIGFHGIYGLVLKYKKKD' A
#
# COMPACT_ATOMS: atom_id res chain seq x y z
N MET A 1 -8.99 -5.54 23.65
CA MET A 1 -9.37 -6.10 22.35
C MET A 1 -9.55 -4.93 21.39
N VAL A 2 -8.56 -4.63 20.54
CA VAL A 2 -8.65 -3.47 19.61
C VAL A 2 -9.64 -3.84 18.52
N VAL A 3 -10.80 -3.18 18.49
CA VAL A 3 -11.78 -3.35 17.42
C VAL A 3 -11.20 -2.67 16.18
N LEU A 4 -10.49 -3.41 15.33
CA LEU A 4 -9.96 -2.87 14.09
C LEU A 4 -11.13 -2.47 13.19
N ASN A 5 -11.29 -1.16 13.01
CA ASN A 5 -12.23 -0.59 12.06
C ASN A 5 -11.71 -0.94 10.64
N ARG A 6 -12.57 -1.46 9.75
CA ARG A 6 -12.16 -1.99 8.41
C ARG A 6 -11.28 -1.02 7.62
N GLU A 7 -11.57 0.27 7.74
CA GLU A 7 -10.88 1.37 7.07
C GLU A 7 -9.42 1.49 7.56
N HIS A 8 -9.15 1.22 8.84
CA HIS A 8 -7.78 1.19 9.37
C HIS A 8 -7.01 -0.03 8.86
N VAL A 9 -7.67 -1.19 8.71
CA VAL A 9 -7.05 -2.39 8.13
C VAL A 9 -6.61 -2.10 6.70
N GLU A 10 -7.48 -1.48 5.90
CA GLU A 10 -7.18 -1.14 4.51
C GLU A 10 -5.99 -0.18 4.41
N ILE A 11 -5.92 0.84 5.28
CA ILE A 11 -4.77 1.76 5.31
C ILE A 11 -3.48 1.03 5.66
N VAL A 12 -3.50 0.15 6.66
CA VAL A 12 -2.31 -0.61 7.07
C VAL A 12 -1.87 -1.58 5.97
N VAL A 13 -2.81 -2.29 5.34
CA VAL A 13 -2.52 -3.20 4.22
C VAL A 13 -1.95 -2.44 3.03
N GLY A 14 -2.55 -1.30 2.66
CA GLY A 14 -2.05 -0.43 1.60
C GLY A 14 -0.64 0.08 1.90
N ALA A 15 -0.39 0.54 3.13
CA ALA A 15 0.93 1.00 3.56
C ALA A 15 1.99 -0.11 3.51
N LEU A 16 1.66 -1.33 3.95
CA LEU A 16 2.58 -2.47 3.88
C LEU A 16 2.91 -2.84 2.43
N LEU A 17 1.91 -2.86 1.54
CA LEU A 17 2.13 -3.09 0.10
C LEU A 17 3.07 -2.05 -0.52
N LEU A 18 2.89 -0.78 -0.17
CA LEU A 18 3.76 0.31 -0.63
C LEU A 18 5.20 0.15 -0.12
N ILE A 19 5.37 -0.14 1.18
CA ILE A 19 6.69 -0.32 1.79
C ILE A 19 7.43 -1.50 1.16
N VAL A 20 6.77 -2.65 1.01
CA VAL A 20 7.37 -3.84 0.41
C VAL A 20 7.75 -3.58 -1.04
N SER A 21 6.86 -2.96 -1.82
CA SER A 21 7.14 -2.62 -3.22
C SER A 21 8.29 -1.63 -3.38
N PHE A 22 8.40 -0.67 -2.46
CA PHE A 22 9.51 0.26 -2.37
C PHE A 22 10.82 -0.46 -2.05
N LEU A 23 10.83 -1.37 -1.07
CA LEU A 23 12.03 -2.14 -0.72
C LEU A 23 12.49 -3.04 -1.87
N ILE A 24 11.57 -3.70 -2.58
CA ILE A 24 11.89 -4.49 -3.77
C ILE A 24 12.52 -3.60 -4.85
N SER A 25 11.93 -2.42 -5.10
CA SER A 25 12.48 -1.44 -6.05
C SER A 25 13.86 -0.94 -5.62
N LEU A 26 14.05 -0.68 -4.32
CA LEU A 26 15.31 -0.23 -3.77
C LEU A 26 16.40 -1.29 -3.92
N PHE A 27 16.10 -2.56 -3.61
CA PHE A 27 17.04 -3.66 -3.75
C PHE A 27 17.46 -3.91 -5.20
N MET A 28 16.58 -3.66 -6.17
CA MET A 28 16.96 -3.66 -7.59
C MET A 28 17.91 -2.51 -7.93
N VAL A 29 17.74 -1.33 -7.33
CA VAL A 29 18.61 -0.17 -7.57
C VAL A 29 20.00 -0.32 -6.95
N ILE A 30 20.10 -0.95 -5.77
CA ILE A 30 21.39 -1.23 -5.12
C ILE A 30 22.04 -2.55 -5.57
N ASP A 31 21.51 -3.16 -6.64
CA ASP A 31 22.02 -4.39 -7.26
C ASP A 31 22.09 -5.61 -6.31
N VAL A 32 21.22 -5.62 -5.28
CA VAL A 32 21.03 -6.76 -4.37
C VAL A 32 20.09 -7.81 -5.00
N LEU A 33 19.18 -7.36 -5.86
CA LEU A 33 18.26 -8.19 -6.64
C LEU A 33 18.45 -7.86 -8.13
N GLU A 34 18.65 -8.87 -8.98
CA GLU A 34 18.76 -8.65 -10.42
C GLU A 34 17.48 -7.98 -10.96
N PRO A 35 17.59 -6.80 -11.58
CA PRO A 35 16.45 -6.10 -12.14
C PRO A 35 15.91 -6.87 -13.36
N SER A 36 14.77 -7.51 -13.20
CA SER A 36 14.04 -8.14 -14.30
C SER A 36 12.76 -7.39 -14.61
N PHE A 37 12.32 -7.45 -15.86
CA PHE A 37 11.05 -6.85 -16.29
C PHE A 37 9.88 -7.36 -15.43
N SER A 38 9.82 -8.67 -15.19
CA SER A 38 8.77 -9.28 -14.36
C SER A 38 8.78 -8.78 -12.92
N LEU A 39 9.95 -8.65 -12.30
CA LEU A 39 10.05 -8.19 -10.91
C LEU A 39 9.71 -6.70 -10.78
N SER A 40 10.17 -5.89 -11.74
CA SER A 40 9.83 -4.46 -11.85
C SER A 40 8.34 -4.25 -12.06
N PHE A 41 7.73 -5.01 -12.96
CA PHE A 41 6.29 -4.97 -13.23
C PHE A 41 5.47 -5.39 -12.00
N PHE A 42 5.91 -6.42 -11.28
CA PHE A 42 5.27 -6.87 -10.06
C PHE A 42 5.35 -5.82 -8.94
N ALA A 43 6.55 -5.26 -8.69
CA ALA A 43 6.75 -4.22 -7.70
C ALA A 43 5.91 -2.97 -8.01
N PHE A 44 5.84 -2.57 -9.28
CA PHE A 44 4.99 -1.47 -9.71
C PHE A 44 3.50 -1.77 -9.47
N SER A 45 3.03 -2.94 -9.91
CA SER A 45 1.62 -3.35 -9.76
C SER A 45 1.21 -3.45 -8.29
N ALA A 46 2.07 -4.03 -7.45
CA ALA A 46 1.85 -4.14 -6.01
C ALA A 46 1.81 -2.76 -5.34
N SER A 47 2.68 -1.83 -5.74
CA SER A 47 2.66 -0.44 -5.29
C SER A 47 1.37 0.26 -5.69
N PHE A 48 0.93 0.08 -6.95
CA PHE A 48 -0.31 0.68 -7.45
C PHE A 48 -1.55 0.17 -6.72
N VAL A 49 -1.65 -1.15 -6.49
CA VAL A 49 -2.73 -1.74 -5.70
C VAL A 49 -2.69 -1.27 -4.25
N GLY A 50 -1.50 -1.24 -3.64
CA GLY A 50 -1.32 -0.71 -2.28
C GLY A 50 -1.78 0.74 -2.14
N LEU A 51 -1.48 1.56 -3.15
CA LEU A 51 -1.92 2.96 -3.23
C LEU A 51 -3.45 3.06 -3.31
N LEU A 52 -4.09 2.29 -4.19
CA LEU A 52 -5.54 2.27 -4.34
C LEU A 52 -6.25 1.85 -3.05
N ILE A 53 -5.77 0.78 -2.40
CA ILE A 53 -6.35 0.29 -1.14
C ILE A 53 -6.13 1.32 -0.02
N GLY A 54 -4.94 1.91 0.07
CA GLY A 54 -4.63 2.95 1.05
C GLY A 54 -5.53 4.17 0.88
N PHE A 55 -5.71 4.66 -0.35
CA PHE A 55 -6.61 5.77 -0.64
C PHE A 55 -8.07 5.43 -0.36
N HIS A 56 -8.51 4.20 -0.68
CA HIS A 56 -9.87 3.76 -0.37
C HIS A 56 -10.14 3.81 1.14
N GLY A 57 -9.21 3.30 1.96
CA GLY A 57 -9.32 3.36 3.42
C GLY A 57 -9.34 4.79 3.96
N ILE A 58 -8.46 5.67 3.45
CA ILE A 58 -8.44 7.11 3.82
C ILE A 58 -9.76 7.77 3.44
N TYR A 59 -10.25 7.54 2.22
CA TYR A 59 -11.49 8.13 1.73
C TYR A 59 -12.70 7.68 2.57
N GLY A 60 -12.74 6.39 2.95
CA GLY A 60 -13.73 5.85 3.87
C GLY A 60 -13.71 6.54 5.24
N LEU A 61 -12.52 6.79 5.81
CA LEU A 61 -12.38 7.53 7.06
C LEU A 61 -12.85 8.99 6.94
N VAL A 62 -12.47 9.68 5.86
CA VAL A 62 -12.86 11.08 5.63
C VAL A 62 -14.39 11.21 5.50
N LEU A 63 -15.04 10.32 4.75
CA LEU A 63 -16.49 10.31 4.63
C LEU A 63 -17.18 10.02 5.95
N LYS A 64 -16.63 9.10 6.75
CA LYS A 64 -17.17 8.75 8.08
C LYS A 64 -17.05 9.91 9.07
N TYR A 65 -15.95 10.67 9.01
CA TYR A 65 -15.77 11.90 9.78
C TYR A 65 -16.77 12.98 9.34
N LYS A 66 -16.91 13.23 8.03
CA LYS A 66 -17.84 14.23 7.49
C LYS A 66 -19.31 13.95 7.81
N LYS A 67 -19.70 12.69 7.98
CA LYS A 67 -21.07 12.29 8.35
C LYS A 67 -21.36 12.45 9.86
N LYS A 68 -20.33 12.66 10.68
CA LYS A 68 -20.43 12.74 12.14
C LYS A 68 -20.53 14.19 12.66
N ASP A 69 -20.21 15.16 11.82
CA ASP A 69 -20.54 16.59 11.97
C ASP A 69 -21.90 16.92 11.31
#